data_AF-A0AAU2ZL67-F1
#
_entry.id   AF-A0AAU2ZL67-F1
#
_cell.length_a   1.000
_cell.length_b   1.000
_cell.length_c   1.000
_cell.angle_alpha   90.00
_cell.angle_beta   90.00
_cell.angle_gamma   90.00
#
_symmetry.space_group_name_H-M   'P 1'
#
loop_
_entity.id
_entity.type
_entity.pdbx_description
1 polymer ?
#
loop_
_entity_poly.entity_id
_entity_poly.type
_entity_poly.pdbx_seq_one_letter_code
_entity_poly.pdbx_strand_id
1 'polypeptide(L)'
;MLAVDVRQGLRQGHTVAQAASRTWRYSAQTIAQHGDFLLAFVDGGVCVGVFEILSSTPDTAEGSKYVFDLAPAARFQWALGDKLPMPPGRNPARILTGQHLRTFLDADPNYARHTGQD
;
A
#
# COMPACT_ATOMS: atom_id res chain seq x y z
N MET A 1 -3.09 8.15 -1.28
CA MET A 1 -2.31 6.92 -1.23
C MET A 1 -3.20 5.69 -1.33
N LEU A 2 -2.72 4.63 -1.98
CA LEU A 2 -3.38 3.33 -2.14
C LEU A 2 -2.72 2.25 -1.27
N ALA A 3 -3.47 1.17 -0.99
CA ALA A 3 -3.04 0.08 -0.12
C ALA A 3 -3.50 -1.28 -0.65
N VAL A 4 -2.59 -2.24 -0.76
CA VAL A 4 -2.85 -3.59 -1.32
C VAL A 4 -2.35 -4.70 -0.39
N ASP A 5 -3.02 -5.85 -0.42
CA ASP A 5 -2.62 -7.05 0.34
C ASP A 5 -1.89 -8.03 -0.61
N VAL A 6 -0.57 -8.11 -0.50
CA VAL A 6 0.27 -8.86 -1.44
C VAL A 6 0.48 -10.33 -1.05
N ARG A 7 -0.12 -10.80 0.06
CA ARG A 7 0.13 -12.15 0.60
C ARG A 7 -0.05 -13.26 -0.42
N GLN A 8 -1.09 -13.17 -1.25
CA GLN A 8 -1.36 -14.18 -2.26
C GLN A 8 -0.25 -14.24 -3.33
N GLY A 9 0.29 -13.09 -3.75
CA GLY A 9 1.40 -13.05 -4.70
C GLY A 9 2.68 -13.64 -4.10
N LEU A 10 2.98 -13.31 -2.84
CA LEU A 10 4.15 -13.86 -2.14
C LEU A 10 4.06 -15.38 -1.99
N ARG A 11 2.87 -15.93 -1.67
CA ARG A 11 2.63 -17.38 -1.62
C ARG A 11 2.84 -18.08 -2.97
N GLN A 12 2.78 -17.34 -4.07
CA GLN A 12 3.05 -17.84 -5.43
C GLN A 12 4.53 -17.67 -5.82
N GLY A 13 5.40 -17.25 -4.90
CA GLY A 13 6.83 -17.04 -5.15
C GLY A 13 7.17 -15.71 -5.81
N HIS A 14 6.22 -14.78 -5.92
CA HIS A 14 6.50 -13.45 -6.45
C HIS A 14 7.22 -12.58 -5.42
N THR A 15 8.03 -11.64 -5.91
CA THR A 15 8.55 -10.54 -5.08
C THR A 15 7.43 -9.57 -4.68
N VAL A 16 7.68 -8.73 -3.66
CA VAL A 16 6.72 -7.70 -3.22
C VAL A 16 6.35 -6.76 -4.38
N ALA A 17 7.34 -6.31 -5.16
CA ALA A 17 7.11 -5.42 -6.30
C ALA A 17 6.26 -6.09 -7.39
N GLN A 18 6.56 -7.36 -7.73
CA GLN A 18 5.77 -8.12 -8.69
C GLN A 18 4.34 -8.34 -8.20
N ALA A 19 4.15 -8.64 -6.91
CA ALA A 19 2.83 -8.81 -6.33
C ALA A 19 2.04 -7.50 -6.31
N ALA A 20 2.69 -6.38 -5.95
CA ALA A 20 2.10 -5.04 -5.91
C ALA A 20 1.76 -4.49 -7.30
N SER A 21 2.50 -4.87 -8.34
CA SER A 21 2.25 -4.43 -9.73
C SER A 21 1.17 -5.26 -10.44
N ARG A 22 0.48 -6.17 -9.73
CA ARG A 22 -0.64 -6.92 -10.29
C ARG A 22 -1.87 -6.04 -10.47
N THR A 23 -2.91 -6.65 -11.02
CA THR A 23 -4.22 -6.04 -11.15
C THR A 23 -4.91 -5.90 -9.80
N TRP A 24 -5.28 -4.67 -9.43
CA TRP A 24 -6.01 -4.35 -8.20
C TRP A 24 -7.32 -3.64 -8.51
N ARG A 25 -8.32 -3.85 -7.65
CA ARG A 25 -9.63 -3.24 -7.81
C ARG A 25 -9.69 -1.89 -7.13
N TYR A 26 -9.80 -0.82 -7.92
CA TYR A 26 -10.01 0.56 -7.44
C TYR A 26 -10.99 1.30 -8.36
N SER A 27 -11.70 2.29 -7.83
CA SER A 27 -12.46 3.21 -8.67
C SER A 27 -11.53 4.25 -9.30
N ALA A 28 -11.88 4.75 -10.49
CA ALA A 28 -11.15 5.82 -11.14
C ALA A 28 -11.03 7.07 -10.24
N GLN A 29 -12.09 7.38 -9.48
CA GLN A 29 -12.09 8.48 -8.51
C GLN A 29 -11.05 8.29 -7.40
N THR A 30 -10.94 7.08 -6.84
CA THR A 30 -9.95 6.79 -5.79
C THR A 30 -8.53 6.94 -6.34
N ILE A 31 -8.28 6.48 -7.57
CA ILE A 31 -6.97 6.65 -8.21
C ILE A 31 -6.69 8.14 -8.45
N ALA A 32 -7.64 8.90 -8.99
CA ALA A 32 -7.46 10.33 -9.23
C ALA A 32 -7.18 11.14 -7.95
N GLN A 33 -7.79 10.77 -6.83
CA GLN A 33 -7.63 11.49 -5.56
C GLN A 33 -6.40 11.04 -4.76
N HIS A 34 -5.94 9.80 -4.95
CA HIS A 34 -5.04 9.13 -4.02
C HIS A 34 -3.93 8.31 -4.68
N GLY A 35 -3.85 8.28 -6.00
CA GLY A 35 -2.95 7.45 -6.80
C GLY A 35 -1.53 7.96 -6.93
N ASP A 36 -0.97 8.60 -5.89
CA ASP A 36 0.41 9.08 -5.90
C ASP A 36 1.40 7.98 -5.44
N PHE A 37 0.98 7.18 -4.45
CA PHE A 37 1.80 6.15 -3.81
C PHE A 37 0.96 4.92 -3.50
N LEU A 38 1.62 3.77 -3.42
CA LEU A 38 1.03 2.47 -3.11
C LEU A 38 1.81 1.78 -2.00
N LEU A 39 1.10 1.29 -0.97
CA LEU A 39 1.68 0.46 0.07
C LEU A 39 1.23 -0.99 -0.07
N ALA A 40 2.20 -1.90 0.04
CA ALA A 40 1.98 -3.34 0.07
C ALA A 40 2.01 -3.85 1.51
N PHE A 41 1.01 -4.64 1.86
CA PHE A 41 0.82 -5.18 3.21
C PHE A 41 0.77 -6.70 3.24
N VAL A 42 1.17 -7.26 4.38
CA VAL A 42 0.96 -8.65 4.77
C VAL A 42 0.41 -8.75 6.20
N ASP A 43 0.02 -9.97 6.59
CA ASP A 43 -0.30 -10.42 7.94
C ASP A 43 -1.08 -9.43 8.82
N GLY A 44 -2.12 -8.85 8.22
CA GLY A 44 -3.00 -7.94 8.95
C GLY A 44 -2.31 -6.64 9.34
N GLY A 45 -1.55 -6.02 8.43
CA GLY A 45 -1.17 -4.62 8.52
C GLY A 45 0.34 -4.34 8.55
N VAL A 46 1.19 -5.36 8.39
CA VAL A 46 2.64 -5.16 8.26
C VAL A 46 2.95 -4.62 6.87
N CYS A 47 3.55 -3.44 6.78
CA CYS A 47 3.98 -2.87 5.51
C CYS A 47 5.26 -3.56 5.03
N VAL A 48 5.26 -4.09 3.82
CA VAL A 48 6.41 -4.80 3.23
C VAL A 48 6.90 -4.18 1.94
N GLY A 49 6.22 -3.14 1.44
CA GLY A 49 6.63 -2.40 0.26
C GLY A 49 5.96 -1.03 0.23
N VAL A 50 6.72 -0.02 -0.19
CA VAL A 50 6.19 1.32 -0.48
C VAL A 50 6.69 1.78 -1.83
N PHE A 51 5.76 2.23 -2.65
CA PHE A 51 6.00 2.52 -4.06
C PHE A 51 5.39 3.86 -4.47
N GLU A 52 6.06 4.56 -5.37
CA GLU A 52 5.51 5.64 -6.17
C GLU A 52 4.73 5.04 -7.33
N ILE A 53 3.55 5.57 -7.60
CA ILE A 53 2.75 5.17 -8.77
C ILE A 53 3.16 6.08 -9.93
N LEU A 54 3.87 5.53 -10.90
CA LEU A 54 4.29 6.25 -12.11
C LEU A 54 3.15 6.34 -13.13
N SER A 55 2.35 5.29 -13.22
CA SER A 55 1.16 5.26 -14.08
C SER A 55 0.13 4.24 -13.58
N SER A 56 -1.13 4.45 -13.95
CA SER A 56 -2.23 3.53 -13.69
C SER A 56 -2.95 3.20 -14.98
N THR A 57 -2.91 1.93 -15.39
CA THR A 57 -3.57 1.47 -16.62
C THR A 57 -4.79 0.63 -16.26
N PRO A 58 -6.00 0.97 -16.74
CA PRO A 58 -7.17 0.13 -16.53
C PRO A 58 -7.01 -1.19 -17.26
N ASP A 59 -7.34 -2.30 -16.59
CA ASP A 59 -7.43 -3.62 -17.21
C ASP A 59 -8.70 -3.65 -18.08
N THR A 60 -8.52 -3.77 -19.40
CA THR A 60 -9.60 -3.70 -20.39
C THR A 60 -10.63 -4.82 -20.25
N ALA A 61 -10.30 -5.92 -19.54
CA ALA A 61 -11.23 -7.03 -19.31
C ALA A 61 -12.26 -6.74 -18.21
N GLU A 62 -11.92 -5.90 -17.24
CA GLU A 62 -12.79 -5.56 -16.10
C GLU A 62 -12.58 -4.09 -15.74
N GLY A 63 -13.48 -3.20 -16.16
CA GLY A 63 -13.37 -1.73 -16.01
C GLY A 63 -13.27 -1.16 -14.58
N SER A 64 -13.04 -1.99 -13.56
CA SER A 64 -12.77 -1.59 -12.17
C SER A 64 -11.41 -2.08 -11.65
N LYS A 65 -10.58 -2.62 -12.52
CA LYS A 65 -9.28 -3.20 -12.22
C LYS A 65 -8.18 -2.36 -12.88
N TYR A 66 -7.09 -2.15 -12.17
CA TYR A 66 -5.97 -1.32 -12.62
C TYR A 66 -4.64 -2.02 -12.35
N VAL A 67 -3.72 -1.87 -13.29
CA VAL A 67 -2.31 -2.23 -13.16
C VAL A 67 -1.54 -0.95 -12.90
N PHE A 68 -0.63 -0.99 -11.93
CA PHE A 68 0.20 0.16 -11.58
C PHE A 68 1.64 -0.09 -12.01
N ASP A 69 2.24 0.93 -12.64
CA ASP A 69 3.68 1.01 -12.80
C ASP A 69 4.28 1.62 -11.52
N LEU A 70 5.24 0.92 -10.92
CA LEU A 70 5.69 1.16 -9.56
C LEU A 70 7.20 1.37 -9.50
N ALA A 71 7.63 2.47 -8.87
CA ALA A 71 9.01 2.69 -8.46
C ALA A 71 9.13 2.66 -6.93
N PRO A 72 10.28 2.27 -6.35
CA PRO A 72 10.48 2.34 -4.90
C PRO A 72 10.33 3.78 -4.38
N ALA A 73 9.50 3.98 -3.35
CA ALA A 73 9.30 5.29 -2.73
C ALA A 73 10.31 5.51 -1.58
N ALA A 74 11.44 6.16 -1.86
CA ALA A 74 12.49 6.40 -0.86
C ALA A 74 11.97 7.14 0.38
N ARG A 75 11.04 8.08 0.19
CA ARG A 75 10.44 8.90 1.26
C ARG A 75 9.76 8.08 2.37
N PHE A 76 9.26 6.89 2.06
CA PHE A 76 8.46 6.08 2.96
C PHE A 76 9.11 4.72 3.27
N GLN A 77 10.39 4.54 2.95
CA GLN A 77 11.11 3.30 3.25
C GLN A 77 11.16 2.99 4.75
N TRP A 78 11.08 4.02 5.60
CA TRP A 78 11.04 3.85 7.06
C TRP A 78 9.82 3.04 7.53
N ALA A 79 8.72 2.99 6.77
CA ALA A 79 7.52 2.25 7.14
C ALA A 79 7.64 0.74 6.88
N LEU A 80 8.69 0.28 6.20
CA LEU A 80 8.89 -1.14 5.89
C LEU A 80 9.18 -1.94 7.17
N GLY A 81 8.43 -3.02 7.36
CA GLY A 81 8.50 -3.89 8.54
C GLY A 81 7.56 -3.48 9.67
N ASP A 82 7.00 -2.27 9.62
CA ASP A 82 6.09 -1.78 10.65
C ASP A 82 4.66 -2.25 10.45
N LYS A 83 4.03 -2.60 11.58
CA LYS A 83 2.59 -2.88 11.63
C LYS A 83 1.84 -1.57 11.75
N LEU A 84 1.12 -1.19 10.71
CA LEU A 84 0.30 0.01 10.75
C LEU A 84 -0.87 -0.17 11.72
N PRO A 85 -1.23 0.86 12.50
CA PRO A 85 -2.35 0.81 13.43
C PRO A 85 -3.64 0.66 12.62
N MET A 86 -4.15 -0.57 12.53
CA MET A 86 -5.41 -0.87 11.90
C MET A 86 -6.53 -0.91 12.93
N PRO A 87 -7.74 -0.43 12.59
CA PRO A 87 -8.92 -0.76 13.37
C PRO A 87 -9.06 -2.29 13.46
N PRO A 88 -9.31 -2.86 14.65
CA PRO A 88 -9.42 -4.31 14.81
C PRO A 88 -10.51 -4.89 13.89
N GLY A 89 -10.21 -6.03 13.25
CA GLY A 89 -11.17 -6.83 12.49
C GLY A 89 -11.42 -6.43 11.03
N ARG A 90 -10.58 -5.60 10.40
CA ARG A 90 -10.81 -5.13 9.03
C ARG A 90 -9.57 -5.19 8.13
N ASN A 91 -9.78 -5.40 6.82
CA ASN A 91 -8.72 -5.60 5.82
C ASN A 91 -8.02 -4.27 5.45
N PRO A 92 -6.68 -4.18 5.52
CA PRO A 92 -5.90 -2.97 5.23
C PRO A 92 -6.19 -2.38 3.85
N ALA A 93 -6.34 -3.21 2.81
CA ALA A 93 -6.60 -2.77 1.45
C ALA A 93 -7.99 -2.13 1.25
N ARG A 94 -8.91 -2.31 2.20
CA ARG A 94 -10.27 -1.73 2.18
C ARG A 94 -10.42 -0.46 3.01
N ILE A 95 -9.53 -0.22 3.98
CA ILE A 95 -9.64 0.91 4.91
C ILE A 95 -8.62 1.99 4.60
N LEU A 96 -7.42 1.61 4.18
CA LEU A 96 -6.26 2.49 4.12
C LEU A 96 -6.08 3.10 2.72
N THR A 97 -7.16 3.41 2.02
CA THR A 97 -7.07 4.31 0.86
C THR A 97 -7.38 5.73 1.31
N GLY A 98 -6.58 6.67 0.82
CA GLY A 98 -6.85 8.10 0.99
C GLY A 98 -6.13 8.79 2.13
N GLN A 99 -6.77 9.82 2.67
CA GLN A 99 -6.10 10.85 3.46
C GLN A 99 -5.54 10.33 4.79
N HIS A 100 -6.21 9.38 5.46
CA HIS A 100 -5.71 8.80 6.71
C HIS A 100 -4.36 8.09 6.57
N LEU A 101 -4.16 7.33 5.48
CA LEU A 101 -2.89 6.66 5.23
C LEU A 101 -1.78 7.68 4.95
N ARG A 102 -2.11 8.72 4.20
CA ARG A 102 -1.18 9.81 3.91
C ARG A 102 -0.81 10.57 5.19
N THR A 103 -1.79 10.93 6.02
CA THR A 103 -1.55 11.58 7.32
C THR A 103 -0.67 10.74 8.22
N PHE A 104 -0.87 9.41 8.27
CA PHE A 104 -0.01 8.53 9.07
C PHE A 104 1.45 8.56 8.58
N LEU A 105 1.67 8.43 7.27
CA LEU A 105 3.02 8.40 6.71
C LEU A 105 3.69 9.77 6.64
N ASP A 106 2.92 10.84 6.54
CA ASP A 106 3.45 12.20 6.63
C ASP A 106 3.70 12.62 8.08
N ALA A 107 2.99 12.04 9.05
CA ALA A 107 3.19 12.30 10.47
C ALA A 107 4.52 11.71 10.99
N ASP A 108 5.21 10.88 10.20
CA ASP A 108 6.33 10.15 10.77
C ASP A 108 7.60 9.96 9.93
N PRO A 109 8.74 10.42 10.46
CA PRO A 109 10.07 9.91 10.13
C PRO A 109 10.79 9.15 11.29
N ASN A 110 10.19 8.94 12.49
CA ASN A 110 10.73 8.28 13.71
C ASN A 110 9.71 7.88 14.83
N TYR A 111 8.48 7.42 14.56
CA TYR A 111 7.39 7.26 15.55
C TYR A 111 7.68 6.11 16.50
N ALA A 112 8.71 5.31 16.22
CA ALA A 112 9.29 4.31 17.10
C ALA A 112 10.73 4.63 17.55
N ARG A 113 11.02 5.89 17.91
CA ARG A 113 11.53 6.09 19.29
C ARG A 113 10.39 6.07 20.32
N HIS A 114 9.12 6.15 19.88
CA HIS A 114 7.97 6.44 20.76
C HIS A 114 7.03 5.28 21.06
N THR A 115 7.36 4.04 20.68
CA THR A 115 6.79 2.84 21.32
C THR A 115 7.87 2.15 22.14
N GLY A 116 8.44 2.85 23.15
CA GLY A 116 9.50 2.36 24.05
C GLY A 116 9.36 0.86 24.35
N GLN A 117 10.44 0.08 24.31
CA GLN A 117 11.35 -0.01 25.45
C GLN A 117 10.60 0.24 26.78
N ASP A 118 9.74 -0.69 27.15
CA ASP A 118 9.81 -1.41 28.43
C ASP A 118 9.20 -2.81 28.27
#